data_AF-A0A0C4F1M9-F1
#
_entry.id   AF-A0A0C4F1M9-F1
#
_cell.length_a   1.000
_cell.length_b   1.000
_cell.length_c   1.000
_cell.angle_alpha   90.00
_cell.angle_beta   90.00
_cell.angle_gamma   90.00
#
_symmetry.space_group_name_H-M   'P 1'
#
loop_
_entity.id
_entity.type
_entity.pdbx_description
1 polymer ?
#
loop_
_entity_poly.entity_id
_entity_poly.type
_entity_poly.pdbx_seq_one_letter_code
_entity_poly.pdbx_strand_id
1 'polypeptide(L)'
;MSGKRSNVPFPSSSADHTIPNQSPAKNSNQIAGDYQPPESLDAIIARELEKTGLSGINDNLLKVLLIRNLSNNNQTMTAASNSLVSSQLQWHQLGQQISPQLTLDRTNFPLWSAAVINTVRSITQKVKFFNTNSSTTNPATSNGVLALLQHSIHPALRSFLNGLTAYGAYQSLKGRFAAMKL
;
A
#
# COMPACT_ATOMS: atom_id res chain seq x y z
N MET A 1 -20.98 12.36 -68.58
CA MET A 1 -20.55 13.63 -67.96
C MET A 1 -19.24 13.37 -67.24
N SER A 2 -18.16 13.89 -67.81
CA SER A 2 -16.79 13.83 -67.28
C SER A 2 -16.50 15.02 -66.37
N GLY A 3 -15.57 14.83 -65.44
CA GLY A 3 -14.68 15.88 -64.95
C GLY A 3 -14.44 15.81 -63.43
N LYS A 4 -13.22 15.92 -62.91
CA LYS A 4 -11.87 15.89 -63.47
C LYS A 4 -10.94 15.84 -62.24
N ARG A 5 -9.94 14.96 -62.24
CA ARG A 5 -8.79 15.01 -61.32
C ARG A 5 -7.95 16.25 -61.65
N SER A 6 -7.45 16.95 -60.63
CA SER A 6 -6.32 17.88 -60.78
C SER A 6 -5.19 17.45 -59.84
N ASN A 7 -4.09 17.09 -60.49
CA ASN A 7 -2.77 16.71 -60.01
C ASN A 7 -1.80 17.66 -60.72
N VAL A 8 -0.80 18.26 -60.05
CA VAL A 8 0.52 18.74 -60.54
C VAL A 8 1.12 19.83 -59.62
N PRO A 9 2.45 20.13 -59.64
CA PRO A 9 3.65 19.35 -60.04
C PRO A 9 4.89 19.48 -59.09
N PHE A 10 5.92 18.65 -59.34
CA PHE A 10 7.27 18.57 -58.70
C PHE A 10 8.23 19.77 -59.01
N PRO A 11 9.50 19.82 -58.52
CA PRO A 11 10.62 18.99 -59.04
C PRO A 11 11.63 18.45 -58.00
N SER A 12 12.28 17.35 -58.37
CA SER A 12 13.52 16.81 -57.81
C SER A 12 14.74 17.68 -58.14
N SER A 13 15.75 17.69 -57.26
CA SER A 13 17.15 17.84 -57.70
C SER A 13 18.08 17.08 -56.75
N SER A 14 18.85 16.18 -57.36
CA SER A 14 19.99 15.45 -56.79
C SER A 14 21.14 16.40 -56.44
N ALA A 15 21.87 16.08 -55.38
CA ALA A 15 23.28 16.42 -55.26
C ALA A 15 23.98 15.27 -54.50
N ASP A 16 24.70 14.49 -55.30
CA ASP A 16 25.58 13.40 -54.96
C ASP A 16 26.93 13.98 -54.55
N HIS A 17 27.43 13.67 -53.35
CA HIS A 17 28.85 13.81 -53.03
C HIS A 17 29.31 12.67 -52.11
N THR A 18 30.28 11.94 -52.63
CA THR A 18 30.76 10.65 -52.17
C THR A 18 32.17 10.80 -51.54
N ILE A 19 32.40 10.15 -50.38
CA ILE A 19 33.67 9.57 -49.79
C ILE A 19 34.73 10.64 -49.32
N PRO A 20 35.55 10.43 -48.24
CA PRO A 20 36.05 9.13 -47.84
C PRO A 20 36.26 8.71 -46.38
N ASN A 21 36.28 7.38 -46.28
CA ASN A 21 36.80 6.54 -45.22
C ASN A 21 38.23 6.98 -44.83
N GLN A 22 38.40 7.41 -43.58
CA GLN A 22 39.71 7.60 -42.97
C GLN A 22 39.63 7.26 -41.47
N SER A 23 40.17 6.11 -41.10
CA SER A 23 40.86 5.91 -39.81
C SER A 23 42.37 5.91 -40.12
N PRO A 24 43.31 6.21 -39.19
CA PRO A 24 43.15 6.39 -37.74
C PRO A 24 43.87 7.64 -37.17
N ALA A 25 43.44 8.14 -36.01
CA ALA A 25 44.35 8.81 -35.07
C ALA A 25 43.81 8.71 -33.63
N LYS A 26 44.56 8.01 -32.77
CA LYS A 26 44.45 8.13 -31.31
C LYS A 26 44.61 9.61 -30.95
N ASN A 27 43.63 10.19 -30.27
CA ASN A 27 43.95 11.13 -29.21
C ASN A 27 42.95 10.99 -28.07
N SER A 28 43.46 10.51 -26.95
CA SER A 28 42.79 10.53 -25.66
C SER A 28 42.44 11.97 -25.31
N ASN A 29 41.23 12.19 -24.83
CA ASN A 29 41.02 12.77 -23.51
C ASN A 29 39.58 12.50 -23.06
N GLN A 30 39.50 11.62 -22.06
CA GLN A 30 38.36 11.37 -21.21
C GLN A 30 37.88 12.70 -20.59
N ILE A 31 36.60 12.99 -20.73
CA ILE A 31 35.74 13.25 -19.56
C ILE A 31 34.42 12.57 -19.87
N ALA A 32 34.38 11.26 -19.67
CA ALA A 32 33.11 10.55 -19.58
C ALA A 32 32.46 11.02 -18.28
N GLY A 33 31.51 11.95 -18.38
CA GLY A 33 30.56 12.21 -17.30
C GLY A 33 29.81 10.90 -17.06
N ASP A 34 30.18 10.23 -15.98
CA ASP A 34 29.59 8.98 -15.53
C ASP A 34 28.16 9.27 -15.04
N TYR A 35 27.25 9.49 -15.99
CA TYR A 35 25.82 9.51 -15.73
C TYR A 35 25.37 8.08 -15.52
N GLN A 36 25.71 7.52 -14.36
CA GLN A 36 25.13 6.28 -13.90
C GLN A 36 23.62 6.54 -13.70
N PRO A 37 22.72 5.82 -14.41
CA PRO A 37 21.29 5.95 -14.18
C PRO A 37 20.99 5.69 -12.70
N PRO A 38 19.97 6.34 -12.11
CA PRO A 38 19.61 6.12 -10.71
C PRO A 38 19.43 4.62 -10.49
N GLU A 39 20.26 4.07 -9.60
CA GLU A 39 20.27 2.64 -9.30
C GLU A 39 18.86 2.25 -8.82
N SER A 40 18.28 1.22 -9.45
CA SER A 40 16.94 0.78 -9.08
C SER A 40 16.95 0.27 -7.63
N LEU A 41 15.84 0.47 -6.92
CA LEU A 41 15.70 -0.03 -5.55
C LEU A 41 16.01 -1.54 -5.45
N ASP A 42 15.67 -2.30 -6.49
CA ASP A 42 15.99 -3.73 -6.59
C ASP A 42 17.49 -4.01 -6.61
N ALA A 43 18.28 -3.22 -7.34
CA ALA A 43 19.73 -3.37 -7.41
C ALA A 43 20.40 -3.01 -6.08
N ILE A 44 19.90 -1.96 -5.40
CA ILE A 44 20.38 -1.57 -4.07
C ILE A 44 20.10 -2.69 -3.05
N ILE A 45 18.89 -3.26 -3.06
CA ILE A 45 18.52 -4.36 -2.17
C ILE A 45 19.37 -5.60 -2.44
N ALA A 46 19.56 -5.98 -3.71
CA ALA A 46 20.38 -7.14 -4.08
C ALA A 46 21.83 -6.97 -3.62
N ARG A 47 22.43 -5.80 -3.84
CA ARG A 47 23.79 -5.49 -3.39
C ARG A 47 23.93 -5.57 -1.88
N GLU A 48 23.00 -5.00 -1.12
CA GLU A 48 23.07 -5.04 0.36
C GLU A 48 22.92 -6.47 0.89
N LEU A 49 22.03 -7.27 0.31
CA LEU A 49 21.89 -8.70 0.62
C LEU A 49 23.13 -9.52 0.25
N GLU A 50 23.77 -9.25 -0.88
CA GLU A 50 25.02 -9.92 -1.28
C GLU A 50 26.19 -9.54 -0.38
N LYS A 51 26.25 -8.28 0.04
CA LYS A 51 27.35 -7.75 0.85
C LYS A 51 27.30 -8.21 2.30
N THR A 52 26.09 -8.33 2.86
CA THR A 52 25.89 -8.57 4.30
C THR A 52 25.14 -9.85 4.63
N GLY A 53 24.58 -10.55 3.63
CA GLY A 53 23.76 -11.73 3.83
C GLY A 53 22.56 -11.45 4.75
N LEU A 54 22.12 -12.49 5.47
CA LEU A 54 21.04 -12.36 6.45
C LEU A 54 21.46 -11.59 7.71
N SER A 55 22.75 -11.41 7.98
CA SER A 55 23.23 -10.72 9.19
C SER A 55 23.16 -9.19 9.09
N GLY A 56 23.08 -8.64 7.88
CA GLY A 56 22.88 -7.21 7.66
C GLY A 56 21.41 -6.78 7.52
N ILE A 57 20.45 -7.69 7.73
CA ILE A 57 19.03 -7.33 7.77
C ILE A 57 18.77 -6.53 9.05
N ASN A 58 18.92 -5.21 8.93
CA ASN A 58 18.53 -4.24 9.94
C ASN A 58 17.06 -3.81 9.74
N ASP A 59 16.50 -3.06 10.69
CA ASP A 59 15.11 -2.59 10.66
C ASP A 59 14.75 -1.83 9.38
N ASN A 60 15.68 -1.08 8.80
CA ASN A 60 15.42 -0.30 7.59
C ASN A 60 15.39 -1.17 6.34
N LEU A 61 16.32 -2.11 6.20
CA LEU A 61 16.32 -3.08 5.11
C LEU A 61 15.09 -4.00 5.22
N LEU A 62 14.70 -4.39 6.43
CA LEU A 62 13.46 -5.14 6.68
C LEU A 62 12.22 -4.36 6.24
N LYS A 63 12.11 -3.07 6.59
CA LYS A 63 11.02 -2.20 6.14
C LYS A 63 11.00 -2.07 4.62
N VAL A 64 12.16 -1.92 3.98
CA VAL A 64 12.27 -1.81 2.52
C VAL A 64 11.88 -3.12 1.83
N LEU A 65 12.35 -4.27 2.34
CA LEU A 65 11.97 -5.60 1.85
C LEU A 65 10.47 -5.86 2.04
N LEU A 66 9.90 -5.42 3.16
CA LEU A 66 8.47 -5.49 3.41
C LEU A 66 7.70 -4.59 2.43
N ILE A 67 8.07 -3.31 2.28
CA ILE A 67 7.45 -2.39 1.31
C ILE A 67 7.55 -2.95 -0.11
N ARG A 68 8.70 -3.51 -0.50
CA ARG A 68 8.88 -4.17 -1.80
C ARG A 68 7.96 -5.37 -1.96
N ASN A 69 7.88 -6.24 -0.95
CA ASN A 69 6.98 -7.39 -0.98
C ASN A 69 5.52 -6.94 -1.08
N LEU A 70 5.15 -5.85 -0.40
CA LEU A 70 3.83 -5.26 -0.48
C LEU A 70 3.54 -4.58 -1.82
N SER A 71 4.57 -4.01 -2.48
CA SER A 71 4.43 -3.23 -3.73
C SER A 71 4.50 -4.09 -4.99
N ASN A 72 5.36 -5.12 -5.03
CA ASN A 72 5.54 -6.00 -6.19
C ASN A 72 4.45 -7.08 -6.31
N ASN A 73 3.62 -7.29 -5.28
CA ASN A 73 2.60 -8.34 -5.26
C ASN A 73 1.27 -7.98 -5.96
N ASN A 74 1.22 -6.89 -6.73
CA ASN A 74 0.08 -6.61 -7.60
C ASN A 74 -0.01 -7.55 -8.81
N GLN A 75 1.00 -8.40 -9.09
CA GLN A 75 0.97 -9.22 -10.31
C GLN A 75 1.24 -10.73 -10.17
N THR A 76 2.03 -11.27 -9.23
CA THR A 76 2.27 -12.73 -9.24
C THR A 76 2.70 -13.36 -7.91
N MET A 77 1.90 -14.35 -7.47
CA MET A 77 2.13 -15.45 -6.51
C MET A 77 1.72 -15.33 -5.03
N THR A 78 0.81 -16.25 -4.65
CA THR A 78 0.14 -16.51 -3.35
C THR A 78 -0.95 -15.50 -2.95
N ALA A 79 -2.06 -15.52 -3.69
CA ALA A 79 -3.24 -14.70 -3.45
C ALA A 79 -3.77 -14.74 -1.99
N ALA A 80 -3.62 -15.85 -1.26
CA ALA A 80 -4.12 -15.96 0.10
C ALA A 80 -3.31 -15.11 1.11
N SER A 81 -2.00 -15.34 1.25
CA SER A 81 -1.16 -14.66 2.26
C SER A 81 -0.97 -13.18 1.98
N ASN A 82 -0.83 -12.80 0.70
CA ASN A 82 -0.73 -11.39 0.31
C ASN A 82 -2.08 -10.68 0.43
N SER A 83 -3.22 -11.34 0.14
CA SER A 83 -4.53 -10.75 0.45
C SER A 83 -4.73 -10.52 1.95
N LEU A 84 -4.20 -11.38 2.82
CA LEU A 84 -4.31 -11.23 4.27
C LEU A 84 -3.49 -10.04 4.77
N VAL A 85 -2.27 -9.83 4.26
CA VAL A 85 -1.43 -8.69 4.67
C VAL A 85 -1.95 -7.37 4.06
N SER A 86 -2.31 -7.37 2.77
CA SER A 86 -2.93 -6.20 2.13
C SER A 86 -4.27 -5.84 2.78
N SER A 87 -5.10 -6.84 3.11
CA SER A 87 -6.35 -6.58 3.84
C SER A 87 -6.06 -6.05 5.24
N GLN A 88 -5.07 -6.58 5.98
CA GLN A 88 -4.71 -6.07 7.30
C GLN A 88 -4.23 -4.61 7.26
N LEU A 89 -3.45 -4.23 6.26
CA LEU A 89 -3.04 -2.84 6.05
C LEU A 89 -4.23 -1.94 5.71
N GLN A 90 -5.16 -2.42 4.87
CA GLN A 90 -6.40 -1.71 4.59
C GLN A 90 -7.23 -1.50 5.86
N TRP A 91 -7.39 -2.52 6.70
CA TRP A 91 -8.09 -2.41 7.98
C TRP A 91 -7.42 -1.41 8.93
N HIS A 92 -6.08 -1.39 8.95
CA HIS A 92 -5.31 -0.41 9.70
C HIS A 92 -5.57 1.02 9.20
N GLN A 93 -5.49 1.26 7.88
CA GLN A 93 -5.77 2.56 7.27
C GLN A 93 -7.20 3.02 7.55
N LEU A 94 -8.17 2.12 7.39
CA LEU A 94 -9.58 2.39 7.70
C LEU A 94 -9.78 2.75 9.16
N GLY A 95 -9.11 2.06 10.09
CA GLY A 95 -9.16 2.40 11.51
C GLY A 95 -8.69 3.82 11.80
N GLN A 96 -7.62 4.29 11.14
CA GLN A 96 -7.13 5.66 11.29
C GLN A 96 -8.07 6.71 10.70
N GLN A 97 -8.80 6.35 9.64
CA GLN A 97 -9.76 7.22 8.95
C GLN A 97 -11.10 7.35 9.71
N ILE A 98 -11.36 6.51 10.71
CA ILE A 98 -12.56 6.63 11.53
C ILE A 98 -12.48 7.92 12.34
N SER A 99 -13.42 8.82 12.06
CA SER A 99 -13.59 10.08 12.76
C SER A 99 -14.99 10.14 13.39
N PRO A 100 -15.10 10.48 14.69
CA PRO A 100 -14.01 10.77 15.61
C PRO A 100 -13.31 9.49 16.12
N GLN A 101 -12.01 9.57 16.44
CA GLN A 101 -11.32 8.48 17.16
C GLN A 101 -11.77 8.46 18.62
N LEU A 102 -11.97 7.28 19.21
CA LEU A 102 -12.44 7.17 20.60
C LEU A 102 -11.44 7.81 21.56
N THR A 103 -11.90 8.79 22.33
CA THR A 103 -11.09 9.51 23.30
C THR A 103 -11.19 8.88 24.69
N LEU A 104 -10.22 9.19 25.56
CA LEU A 104 -10.13 8.60 26.91
C LEU A 104 -11.24 9.12 27.85
N ASP A 105 -11.71 10.34 27.60
CA ASP A 105 -12.75 11.07 28.34
C ASP A 105 -14.18 10.61 27.99
N ARG A 106 -14.34 9.62 27.09
CA ARG A 106 -15.61 8.90 26.81
C ARG A 106 -16.67 9.71 26.06
N THR A 107 -16.52 11.02 26.00
CA THR A 107 -17.53 11.97 25.50
C THR A 107 -17.99 11.67 24.09
N ASN A 108 -17.09 11.15 23.25
CA ASN A 108 -17.38 10.87 21.86
C ASN A 108 -17.77 9.42 21.56
N PHE A 109 -17.97 8.57 22.58
CA PHE A 109 -18.27 7.15 22.39
C PHE A 109 -19.47 6.89 21.46
N PRO A 110 -20.63 7.57 21.59
CA PRO A 110 -21.76 7.34 20.69
C PRO A 110 -21.44 7.64 19.22
N LEU A 111 -20.69 8.72 18.96
CA LEU A 111 -20.28 9.12 17.62
C LEU A 111 -19.25 8.15 17.03
N TRP A 112 -18.23 7.80 17.81
CA TRP A 112 -17.23 6.80 17.42
C TRP A 112 -17.89 5.43 17.14
N SER A 113 -18.78 4.98 18.03
CA SER A 113 -19.47 3.70 17.91
C SER A 113 -20.30 3.64 16.62
N ALA A 114 -21.02 4.71 16.29
CA ALA A 114 -21.77 4.81 15.04
C ALA A 114 -20.84 4.78 13.81
N ALA A 115 -19.72 5.52 13.84
CA ALA A 115 -18.74 5.54 12.75
C ALA A 115 -18.10 4.16 12.51
N VAL A 116 -17.70 3.46 13.58
CA VAL A 116 -17.18 2.08 13.52
C VAL A 116 -18.22 1.13 12.95
N ILE A 117 -19.45 1.14 13.49
CA ILE A 117 -20.52 0.26 13.02
C ILE A 117 -20.79 0.49 11.53
N ASN A 118 -20.87 1.75 11.09
CA ASN A 118 -21.14 2.09 9.69
C ASN A 118 -20.00 1.61 8.77
N THR A 119 -18.76 1.84 9.17
CA THR A 119 -17.57 1.41 8.41
C THR A 119 -17.52 -0.10 8.29
N VAL A 120 -17.65 -0.83 9.41
CA VAL A 120 -17.64 -2.29 9.42
C VAL A 120 -18.80 -2.86 8.62
N ARG A 121 -19.99 -2.26 8.71
CA ARG A 121 -21.14 -2.66 7.89
C ARG A 121 -20.85 -2.48 6.40
N SER A 122 -20.28 -1.35 6.00
CA SER A 122 -19.95 -1.06 4.60
C SER A 122 -18.98 -2.08 4.01
N ILE A 123 -18.02 -2.56 4.79
CA ILE A 123 -16.99 -3.47 4.31
C ILE A 123 -17.47 -4.92 4.38
N THR A 124 -18.11 -5.31 5.47
CA THR A 124 -18.50 -6.72 5.71
C THR A 124 -19.87 -7.07 5.19
N GLN A 125 -20.68 -6.07 4.80
CA GLN A 125 -22.09 -6.22 4.44
C GLN A 125 -22.96 -6.86 5.56
N LYS A 126 -22.43 -6.95 6.79
CA LYS A 126 -23.13 -7.51 7.95
C LYS A 126 -23.66 -6.41 8.88
N VAL A 127 -24.97 -6.21 8.85
CA VAL A 127 -25.66 -5.18 9.66
C VAL A 127 -25.42 -5.34 11.17
N LYS A 128 -25.34 -6.59 11.64
CA LYS A 128 -25.23 -6.94 13.06
C LYS A 128 -23.88 -7.61 13.38
N PHE A 129 -22.79 -7.20 12.73
CA PHE A 129 -21.46 -7.81 12.90
C PHE A 129 -21.05 -7.96 14.37
N PHE A 130 -21.26 -6.92 15.18
CA PHE A 130 -20.89 -6.91 16.60
C PHE A 130 -21.88 -7.61 17.54
N ASN A 131 -22.96 -8.20 17.03
CA ASN A 131 -23.92 -8.94 17.87
C ASN A 131 -23.51 -10.40 18.10
N THR A 132 -22.64 -10.94 17.25
CA THR A 132 -22.23 -12.34 17.30
C THR A 132 -20.73 -12.45 17.12
N ASN A 133 -20.09 -13.30 17.90
CA ASN A 133 -18.67 -13.56 17.73
C ASN A 133 -18.41 -14.34 16.43
N SER A 134 -17.76 -13.70 15.47
CA SER A 134 -17.39 -14.30 14.17
C SER A 134 -15.93 -14.77 14.13
N SER A 135 -15.21 -14.79 15.26
CA SER A 135 -13.78 -15.11 15.30
C SER A 135 -13.46 -16.53 14.84
N THR A 136 -14.38 -17.48 15.02
CA THR A 136 -14.21 -18.88 14.60
C THR A 136 -14.73 -19.12 13.18
N THR A 137 -15.78 -18.41 12.77
CA THR A 137 -16.45 -18.61 11.47
C THR A 137 -15.81 -17.80 10.34
N ASN A 138 -15.24 -16.63 10.64
CA ASN A 138 -14.51 -15.81 9.69
C ASN A 138 -13.33 -15.10 10.41
N PRO A 139 -12.24 -15.84 10.70
CA PRO A 139 -11.11 -15.33 11.47
C PRO A 139 -10.42 -14.14 10.80
N ALA A 140 -10.27 -14.17 9.46
CA ALA A 140 -9.63 -13.10 8.71
C ALA A 140 -10.38 -11.76 8.86
N THR A 141 -11.70 -11.77 8.64
CA THR A 141 -12.52 -10.55 8.78
C THR A 141 -12.59 -10.10 10.23
N SER A 142 -12.71 -11.05 11.18
CA SER A 142 -12.70 -10.73 12.61
C SER A 142 -11.38 -10.07 13.05
N ASN A 143 -10.25 -10.56 12.59
CA ASN A 143 -8.93 -9.98 12.92
C ASN A 143 -8.73 -8.62 12.25
N GLY A 144 -9.23 -8.46 11.02
CA GLY A 144 -9.25 -7.16 10.33
C GLY A 144 -10.07 -6.12 11.08
N VAL A 145 -11.30 -6.47 11.50
CA VAL A 145 -12.15 -5.56 12.29
C VAL A 145 -11.52 -5.25 13.66
N LEU A 146 -10.82 -6.21 14.28
CA LEU A 146 -10.08 -5.95 15.51
C LEU A 146 -8.95 -4.93 15.30
N ALA A 147 -8.21 -5.03 14.20
CA ALA A 147 -7.19 -4.04 13.84
C ALA A 147 -7.81 -2.65 13.61
N LEU A 148 -8.92 -2.59 12.86
CA LEU A 148 -9.68 -1.35 12.68
C LEU A 148 -10.07 -0.72 14.03
N LEU A 149 -10.56 -1.52 14.99
CA LEU A 149 -10.88 -1.03 16.33
C LEU A 149 -9.64 -0.47 17.02
N GLN A 150 -8.52 -1.20 17.07
CA GLN A 150 -7.28 -0.77 17.71
C GLN A 150 -6.72 0.54 17.13
N HIS A 151 -6.92 0.77 15.84
CA HIS A 151 -6.45 1.99 15.15
C HIS A 151 -7.45 3.14 15.17
N SER A 152 -8.71 2.89 15.56
CA SER A 152 -9.76 3.90 15.72
C SER A 152 -9.88 4.48 17.13
N ILE A 153 -9.05 4.05 18.08
CA ILE A 153 -9.11 4.46 19.49
C ILE A 153 -7.81 5.12 19.93
N HIS A 154 -7.90 5.90 21.03
CA HIS A 154 -6.76 6.49 21.69
C HIS A 154 -5.68 5.44 22.03
N PRO A 155 -4.37 5.70 21.79
CA PRO A 155 -3.31 4.73 22.00
C PRO A 155 -3.28 4.07 23.40
N ALA A 156 -3.59 4.84 24.45
CA ALA A 156 -3.67 4.34 25.82
C ALA A 156 -4.76 3.27 26.06
N LEU A 157 -5.72 3.14 25.14
CA LEU A 157 -6.79 2.14 25.20
C LEU A 157 -6.46 0.87 24.40
N ARG A 158 -5.38 0.84 23.61
CA ARG A 158 -5.06 -0.32 22.76
C ARG A 158 -4.74 -1.57 23.57
N SER A 159 -4.01 -1.43 24.66
CA SER A 159 -3.68 -2.53 25.57
C SER A 159 -4.93 -3.19 26.17
N PHE A 160 -6.01 -2.43 26.34
CA PHE A 160 -7.31 -2.94 26.81
C PHE A 160 -7.97 -3.91 25.81
N LEU A 161 -7.55 -3.88 24.55
CA LEU A 161 -8.07 -4.78 23.51
C LEU A 161 -7.20 -6.02 23.29
N ASN A 162 -6.06 -6.13 23.96
CA ASN A 162 -5.13 -7.23 23.75
C ASN A 162 -5.77 -8.57 24.15
N GLY A 163 -5.61 -9.58 23.31
CA GLY A 163 -6.19 -10.92 23.52
C GLY A 163 -7.71 -11.00 23.32
N LEU A 164 -8.39 -9.90 22.97
CA LEU A 164 -9.83 -9.91 22.67
C LEU A 164 -10.09 -10.18 21.18
N THR A 165 -11.24 -10.76 20.88
CA THR A 165 -11.79 -10.80 19.51
C THR A 165 -12.40 -9.45 19.15
N ALA A 166 -12.69 -9.19 17.87
CA ALA A 166 -13.40 -7.95 17.47
C ALA A 166 -14.74 -7.76 18.21
N TYR A 167 -15.48 -8.86 18.41
CA TYR A 167 -16.69 -8.85 19.23
C TYR A 167 -16.38 -8.47 20.68
N GLY A 168 -15.43 -9.16 21.31
CA GLY A 168 -15.04 -8.91 22.70
C GLY A 168 -14.54 -7.48 22.91
N ALA A 169 -13.66 -7.00 22.03
CA ALA A 169 -13.14 -5.64 22.03
C ALA A 169 -14.26 -4.59 21.98
N TYR A 170 -15.19 -4.74 21.03
CA TYR A 170 -16.31 -3.82 20.90
C TYR A 170 -17.23 -3.83 22.13
N GLN A 171 -17.59 -5.01 22.65
CA GLN A 171 -18.44 -5.10 23.83
C GLN A 171 -17.76 -4.57 25.10
N SER A 172 -16.44 -4.79 25.25
CA SER A 172 -15.66 -4.23 26.35
C SER A 172 -15.62 -2.71 26.31
N LEU A 173 -15.40 -2.12 25.13
CA LEU A 173 -15.47 -0.66 24.95
C LEU A 173 -16.88 -0.16 25.22
N LYS A 174 -17.92 -0.82 24.71
CA LYS A 174 -19.32 -0.46 24.98
C LYS A 174 -19.65 -0.51 26.46
N GLY A 175 -19.28 -1.58 27.16
CA GLY A 175 -19.51 -1.69 28.61
C GLY A 175 -18.81 -0.58 29.40
N ARG A 176 -17.58 -0.22 29.01
CA ARG A 176 -16.79 0.81 29.69
C ARG A 176 -17.26 2.24 29.44
N PHE A 177 -17.71 2.52 28.22
CA PHE A 177 -17.93 3.88 27.74
C PHE A 177 -19.39 4.25 27.47
N ALA A 178 -20.29 3.27 27.28
CA ALA A 178 -21.73 3.53 27.10
C ALA A 178 -22.49 3.67 28.43
N ALA A 179 -21.88 3.26 29.55
CA ALA A 179 -22.50 3.30 30.87
C ALA A 179 -22.36 4.69 31.50
N MET A 180 -23.16 5.64 31.02
CA MET A 180 -23.70 6.73 31.84
C MET A 180 -24.95 7.30 31.14
N LYS A 181 -26.13 6.89 31.63
CA LYS A 181 -27.29 7.79 31.60
C LYS A 181 -26.96 8.88 32.63
N LEU A 182 -26.84 10.12 32.16
CA LEU A 182 -27.06 11.27 33.04
C LEU A 182 -28.54 11.30 33.44
#